data_AF-M4FF38-F1
#
_entry.id   AF-M4FF38-F1
#
_cell.length_a   1.000
_cell.length_b   1.000
_cell.length_c   1.000
_cell.angle_alpha   90.00
_cell.angle_beta   90.00
_cell.angle_gamma   90.00
#
_symmetry.space_group_name_H-M   'P 1'
#
loop_
_entity.id
_entity.type
_entity.pdbx_description
1 polymer ?
#
loop_
_entity_poly.entity_id
_entity_poly.type
_entity_poly.pdbx_seq_one_letter_code
_entity_poly.pdbx_strand_id
1 'polypeptide(L)'
;MGPGSREISSEQQFHVDFCRVRLLTDELMWGAAWLLKATNDLHYKNFIESLGDGDQPDIFNWDNKYAGAYVLLSQQALVNNDNTFDQYKQEAESFICKILPNTPSSSTSYTPGGLMYNYNLPQSNLQHVMAITFLLTTYAKTIRGGTAAAMADGERATVYDSVETPV
;
A
#
# COMPACT_ATOMS: atom_id res chain seq x y z
N MET A 1 17.11 49.81 0.17
CA MET A 1 17.12 48.62 -0.70
C MET A 1 16.26 47.56 -0.02
N GLY A 2 15.01 47.41 -0.48
CA GLY A 2 14.14 46.34 0.02
C GLY A 2 14.55 44.99 -0.58
N PRO A 3 14.26 43.86 0.08
CA PRO A 3 14.54 42.55 -0.47
C PRO A 3 13.69 42.37 -1.74
N GLY A 4 14.35 42.18 -2.88
CA GLY A 4 13.71 41.87 -4.14
C GLY A 4 13.01 40.52 -4.04
N SER A 5 11.69 40.54 -4.06
CA SER A 5 10.86 39.36 -4.31
C SER A 5 11.28 38.78 -5.66
N ARG A 6 11.90 37.60 -5.66
CA ARG A 6 12.18 36.86 -6.90
C ARG A 6 10.83 36.39 -7.44
N GLU A 7 10.37 36.98 -8.55
CA GLU A 7 9.25 36.45 -9.31
C GLU A 7 9.66 35.10 -9.90
N ILE A 8 8.94 34.04 -9.52
CA ILE A 8 9.12 32.69 -10.06
C ILE A 8 8.39 32.64 -11.40
N SER A 9 9.04 32.17 -12.47
CA SER A 9 8.39 32.05 -13.77
C SER A 9 7.27 31.01 -13.72
N SER A 10 6.24 31.15 -14.57
CA SER A 10 5.13 30.19 -14.63
C SER A 10 5.58 28.75 -14.90
N GLU A 11 6.67 28.58 -15.65
CA GLU A 11 7.29 27.29 -15.95
C GLU A 11 7.99 26.68 -14.71
N GLN A 12 8.63 27.49 -13.87
CA GLN A 12 9.17 27.06 -12.58
C GLN A 12 8.07 26.80 -11.56
N GLN A 13 7.01 27.60 -11.55
CA GLN A 13 5.84 27.39 -10.69
C GLN A 13 5.14 26.05 -11.02
N PHE A 14 4.97 25.75 -12.31
CA PHE A 14 4.42 24.48 -12.76
C PHE A 14 5.28 23.28 -12.33
N HIS A 15 6.61 23.38 -12.42
CA HIS A 15 7.51 22.32 -11.95
C HIS A 15 7.43 22.11 -10.42
N VAL A 16 7.34 23.19 -9.65
CA VAL A 16 7.19 23.12 -8.18
C VAL A 16 5.85 22.50 -7.80
N ASP A 17 4.76 22.90 -8.47
CA ASP A 17 3.42 22.36 -8.21
C ASP A 17 3.30 20.90 -8.63
N PHE A 18 3.88 20.52 -9.78
CA PHE A 18 3.93 19.12 -10.24
C PHE A 18 4.73 18.22 -9.29
N CYS A 19 5.90 18.66 -8.84
CA CYS A 19 6.66 17.94 -7.81
C CYS A 19 5.85 17.82 -6.52
N ARG A 20 5.19 18.89 -6.08
CA ARG A 20 4.41 18.90 -4.84
C ARG A 20 3.20 17.96 -4.91
N VAL A 21 2.49 17.91 -6.04
CA VAL A 21 1.34 17.00 -6.22
C VAL A 21 1.80 15.55 -6.25
N ARG A 22 2.89 15.22 -6.96
CA ARG A 22 3.45 13.86 -6.97
C ARG A 22 3.91 13.40 -5.58
N LEU A 23 4.54 14.28 -4.81
CA LEU A 23 4.99 14.03 -3.44
C LEU A 23 3.85 13.95 -2.41
N LEU A 24 2.61 14.21 -2.81
CA LEU A 24 1.44 14.13 -1.92
C LEU A 24 0.45 13.07 -2.37
N THR A 25 0.72 12.37 -3.47
CA THR A 25 -0.29 11.48 -4.07
C THR A 25 -0.58 10.29 -3.16
N ASP A 26 0.42 9.75 -2.46
CA ASP A 26 0.22 8.70 -1.48
C ASP A 26 -0.49 9.21 -0.20
N GLU A 27 -0.19 10.42 0.27
CA GLU A 27 -0.94 11.05 1.37
C GLU A 27 -2.41 11.27 1.00
N LEU A 28 -2.68 11.77 -0.20
CA LEU A 28 -4.04 12.02 -0.69
C LEU A 28 -4.80 10.70 -0.81
N MET A 29 -4.17 9.67 -1.37
CA MET A 29 -4.74 8.34 -1.46
C MET A 29 -5.03 7.75 -0.08
N TRP A 30 -4.09 7.87 0.85
CA TRP A 30 -4.24 7.38 2.23
C TRP A 30 -5.37 8.09 2.98
N GLY A 31 -5.45 9.41 2.87
CA GLY A 31 -6.51 10.21 3.48
C GLY A 31 -7.88 9.85 2.89
N ALA A 32 -7.98 9.76 1.56
CA ALA A 32 -9.21 9.38 0.89
C ALA A 32 -9.65 7.95 1.22
N ALA A 33 -8.71 7.00 1.38
CA ALA A 33 -9.02 5.63 1.77
C ALA A 33 -9.61 5.56 3.19
N TRP A 34 -9.09 6.37 4.13
CA TRP A 34 -9.69 6.48 5.47
C TRP A 34 -11.06 7.15 5.45
N LEU A 35 -11.23 8.21 4.66
CA LEU A 35 -12.51 8.88 4.50
C LEU A 35 -13.56 7.93 3.90
N LEU A 36 -13.21 7.21 2.82
CA LEU A 36 -14.05 6.16 2.24
C LEU A 36 -14.44 5.11 3.30
N LYS A 37 -13.49 4.64 4.11
CA LYS A 37 -13.78 3.67 5.18
C LYS A 37 -14.71 4.24 6.26
N ALA A 38 -14.58 5.52 6.58
CA ALA A 38 -15.35 6.17 7.64
C ALA A 38 -16.77 6.55 7.19
N THR A 39 -16.93 6.97 5.93
CA THR A 39 -18.20 7.51 5.42
C THR A 39 -18.95 6.56 4.49
N ASN A 40 -18.26 5.58 3.91
CA ASN A 40 -18.75 4.74 2.81
C ASN A 40 -19.22 5.54 1.58
N ASP A 41 -18.69 6.76 1.39
CA ASP A 41 -19.03 7.64 0.27
C ASP A 41 -18.14 7.34 -0.95
N LEU A 42 -18.77 6.90 -2.04
CA LEU A 42 -18.10 6.59 -3.30
C LEU A 42 -17.40 7.77 -3.95
N HIS A 43 -17.70 9.01 -3.53
CA HIS A 43 -16.93 10.19 -3.95
C HIS A 43 -15.43 10.00 -3.67
N TYR A 44 -15.07 9.45 -2.52
CA TYR A 44 -13.67 9.20 -2.16
C TYR A 44 -13.04 8.07 -2.97
N LYS A 45 -13.83 7.06 -3.36
CA LYS A 45 -13.36 6.01 -4.27
C LYS A 45 -13.02 6.59 -5.64
N ASN A 46 -13.93 7.36 -6.22
CA ASN A 46 -13.73 8.03 -7.51
C ASN A 46 -12.54 9.00 -7.47
N PHE A 47 -12.35 9.69 -6.32
CA PHE A 47 -11.19 10.54 -6.12
C PHE A 47 -9.88 9.75 -6.14
N ILE A 48 -9.81 8.60 -5.42
CA ILE A 48 -8.63 7.73 -5.46
C ILE A 48 -8.33 7.27 -6.89
N GLU A 49 -9.34 6.82 -7.64
CA GLU A 49 -9.18 6.41 -9.04
C GLU A 49 -8.70 7.56 -9.94
N SER A 50 -9.13 8.80 -9.64
CA SER A 50 -8.68 9.99 -10.39
C SER A 50 -7.23 10.39 -10.15
N LEU A 51 -6.60 9.90 -9.06
CA LEU A 51 -5.17 10.11 -8.80
C LEU A 51 -4.28 9.31 -9.77
N GLY A 52 -4.85 8.34 -10.49
CA GLY A 52 -4.17 7.48 -11.45
C GLY A 52 -3.53 6.26 -10.81
N ASP A 53 -2.64 5.62 -11.57
CA ASP A 53 -1.90 4.46 -11.08
C ASP A 53 -0.96 4.90 -9.96
N GLY A 54 -1.09 4.26 -8.80
CA GLY A 54 -0.19 4.51 -7.67
C GLY A 54 1.21 3.93 -7.90
N ASP A 55 2.03 3.93 -6.86
CA ASP A 55 3.36 3.32 -6.92
C ASP A 55 3.33 1.85 -6.49
N GLN A 56 4.40 1.10 -6.75
CA GLN A 56 4.55 -0.27 -6.24
C GLN A 56 5.55 -0.30 -5.09
N PRO A 57 5.11 0.07 -3.87
CA PRO A 57 6.00 0.24 -2.73
C PRO A 57 6.64 -1.09 -2.32
N ASP A 58 7.81 -0.99 -1.70
CA ASP A 58 8.41 -2.02 -0.86
C ASP A 58 8.62 -1.52 0.59
N ILE A 59 8.02 -0.37 0.90
CA ILE A 59 8.09 0.27 2.21
C ILE A 59 6.75 0.84 2.63
N PHE A 60 6.52 0.84 3.94
CA PHE A 60 5.48 1.64 4.58
C PHE A 60 6.13 2.47 5.69
N ASN A 61 6.05 3.81 5.58
CA ASN A 61 6.67 4.72 6.54
C ASN A 61 5.96 6.09 6.56
N TRP A 62 6.59 7.08 7.20
CA TRP A 62 6.05 8.42 7.35
C TRP A 62 6.01 9.23 6.03
N ASP A 63 6.72 8.79 4.99
CA ASP A 63 6.89 9.48 3.69
C ASP A 63 6.23 8.72 2.53
N ASN A 64 5.89 7.43 2.70
CA ASN A 64 5.21 6.63 1.67
C ASN A 64 4.06 5.80 2.29
N LYS A 65 2.82 6.12 1.89
CA LYS A 65 1.58 5.49 2.40
C LYS A 65 0.91 4.50 1.45
N TYR A 66 1.41 4.31 0.22
CA TYR A 66 0.74 3.47 -0.78
C TYR A 66 0.45 2.06 -0.25
N ALA A 67 1.44 1.42 0.38
CA ALA A 67 1.29 0.06 0.92
C ALA A 67 0.17 -0.02 1.96
N GLY A 68 0.09 0.99 2.84
CA GLY A 68 -0.99 1.10 3.83
C GLY A 68 -2.35 1.28 3.17
N ALA A 69 -2.44 2.16 2.16
CA ALA A 69 -3.67 2.42 1.43
C ALA A 69 -4.18 1.16 0.71
N TYR A 70 -3.30 0.42 0.04
CA TYR A 70 -3.66 -0.84 -0.63
C TYR A 70 -4.18 -1.89 0.36
N VAL A 71 -3.47 -2.10 1.49
CA VAL A 71 -3.95 -3.02 2.54
C VAL A 71 -5.30 -2.58 3.11
N LEU A 72 -5.54 -1.27 3.27
CA LEU A 72 -6.82 -0.76 3.76
C LEU A 72 -7.96 -0.98 2.76
N LEU A 73 -7.75 -0.62 1.50
CA LEU A 73 -8.75 -0.72 0.44
C LEU A 73 -9.05 -2.18 0.05
N SER A 74 -8.06 -3.07 0.11
CA SER A 74 -8.23 -4.51 -0.15
C SER A 74 -9.26 -5.17 0.77
N GLN A 75 -9.56 -4.56 1.94
CA GLN A 75 -10.60 -5.06 2.85
C GLN A 75 -11.98 -5.07 2.19
N GLN A 76 -12.27 -4.13 1.29
CA GLN A 76 -13.54 -4.08 0.56
C GLN A 76 -13.69 -5.30 -0.36
N ALA A 77 -12.63 -5.65 -1.11
CA ALA A 77 -12.63 -6.83 -1.96
C ALA A 77 -12.68 -8.12 -1.14
N LEU A 78 -11.84 -8.25 -0.11
CA LEU A 78 -11.70 -9.50 0.63
C LEU A 78 -12.85 -9.77 1.59
N VAL A 79 -13.32 -8.77 2.34
CA VAL A 79 -14.31 -8.96 3.42
C VAL A 79 -15.73 -8.67 2.93
N ASN A 80 -15.90 -7.63 2.12
CA ASN A 80 -17.23 -7.24 1.62
C ASN A 80 -17.53 -7.84 0.24
N ASN A 81 -16.63 -8.64 -0.32
CA ASN A 81 -16.74 -9.28 -1.64
C ASN A 81 -17.00 -8.27 -2.78
N ASP A 82 -16.49 -7.04 -2.63
CA ASP A 82 -16.63 -5.99 -3.64
C ASP A 82 -15.45 -6.04 -4.63
N ASN A 83 -15.66 -6.75 -5.74
CA ASN A 83 -14.68 -6.93 -6.81
C ASN A 83 -14.23 -5.61 -7.45
N THR A 84 -14.94 -4.49 -7.23
CA THR A 84 -14.49 -3.18 -7.72
C THR A 84 -13.23 -2.68 -7.01
N PHE A 85 -12.80 -3.34 -5.93
CA PHE A 85 -11.55 -3.08 -5.21
C PHE A 85 -10.47 -4.14 -5.45
N ASP A 86 -10.65 -5.09 -6.39
CA ASP A 86 -9.69 -6.17 -6.65
C ASP A 86 -8.31 -5.68 -7.06
N GLN A 87 -8.21 -4.52 -7.71
CA GLN A 87 -6.93 -3.89 -8.03
C GLN A 87 -6.11 -3.61 -6.77
N TYR A 88 -6.73 -3.12 -5.70
CA TYR A 88 -6.02 -2.81 -4.44
C TYR A 88 -5.65 -4.07 -3.66
N LYS A 89 -6.43 -5.15 -3.81
CA LYS A 89 -6.05 -6.47 -3.33
C LYS A 89 -4.78 -6.95 -4.02
N GLN A 90 -4.71 -6.85 -5.35
CA GLN A 90 -3.51 -7.23 -6.12
C GLN A 90 -2.29 -6.40 -5.74
N GLU A 91 -2.44 -5.09 -5.55
CA GLU A 91 -1.34 -4.23 -5.11
C GLU A 91 -0.88 -4.54 -3.67
N ALA A 92 -1.82 -4.88 -2.78
CA ALA A 92 -1.49 -5.34 -1.43
C ALA A 92 -0.71 -6.68 -1.46
N GLU A 93 -1.12 -7.62 -2.30
CA GLU A 93 -0.42 -8.90 -2.49
C GLU A 93 0.96 -8.69 -3.11
N SER A 94 1.07 -7.80 -4.10
CA SER A 94 2.33 -7.40 -4.73
C SER A 94 3.31 -6.85 -3.68
N PHE A 95 2.86 -5.91 -2.84
CA PHE A 95 3.66 -5.41 -1.72
C PHE A 95 4.12 -6.55 -0.79
N ILE A 96 3.20 -7.43 -0.36
CA ILE A 96 3.54 -8.54 0.56
C ILE A 96 4.56 -9.48 -0.07
N CYS A 97 4.42 -9.81 -1.35
CA CYS A 97 5.37 -10.63 -2.08
C CYS A 97 6.75 -9.98 -2.15
N LYS A 98 6.86 -8.65 -2.29
CA LYS A 98 8.15 -7.93 -2.24
C LYS A 98 8.83 -8.00 -0.86
N ILE A 99 8.02 -8.11 0.19
CA ILE A 99 8.52 -8.22 1.57
C ILE A 99 8.97 -9.63 1.91
N LEU A 100 8.18 -10.66 1.55
CA LEU A 100 8.41 -12.03 2.00
C LEU A 100 9.72 -12.61 1.42
N PRO A 101 10.51 -13.32 2.24
CA PRO A 101 11.73 -13.96 1.75
C PRO A 101 11.38 -15.10 0.78
N ASN A 102 12.27 -15.36 -0.17
CA ASN A 102 12.18 -16.47 -1.13
C ASN A 102 11.01 -16.38 -2.13
N THR A 103 10.46 -15.19 -2.37
CA THR A 103 9.54 -14.96 -3.49
C THR A 103 10.32 -14.46 -4.73
N PRO A 104 9.83 -14.70 -5.96
CA PRO A 104 10.47 -14.20 -7.18
C PRO A 104 10.57 -12.67 -7.25
N SER A 105 9.68 -11.96 -6.56
CA SER A 105 9.59 -10.50 -6.54
C SER A 105 10.16 -9.86 -5.27
N SER A 106 10.75 -10.64 -4.35
CA SER A 106 11.32 -10.13 -3.11
C SER A 106 12.39 -9.07 -3.37
N SER A 107 12.18 -7.85 -2.89
CA SER A 107 13.18 -6.77 -2.88
C SER A 107 13.75 -6.52 -1.48
N THR A 108 13.14 -7.09 -0.43
CA THR A 108 13.55 -6.88 0.96
C THR A 108 14.78 -7.74 1.31
N SER A 109 15.77 -7.10 1.94
CA SER A 109 16.94 -7.81 2.45
C SER A 109 16.74 -8.26 3.90
N TYR A 110 17.48 -9.30 4.30
CA TYR A 110 17.42 -9.88 5.64
C TYR A 110 18.82 -10.05 6.22
N THR A 111 18.96 -9.81 7.52
CA THR A 111 20.17 -10.16 8.27
C THR A 111 20.33 -11.68 8.36
N PRO A 112 21.53 -12.22 8.69
CA PRO A 112 21.72 -13.65 8.92
C PRO A 112 20.80 -14.24 10.01
N GLY A 113 20.32 -13.41 10.94
CA GLY A 113 19.36 -13.80 11.98
C GLY A 113 17.89 -13.74 11.55
N GLY A 114 17.60 -13.42 10.28
CA GLY A 114 16.23 -13.38 9.76
C GLY A 114 15.47 -12.08 10.02
N LEU A 115 16.11 -11.05 10.59
CA LEU A 115 15.50 -9.72 10.73
C LEU A 115 15.50 -9.00 9.38
N MET A 116 14.36 -8.45 8.97
CA MET A 116 14.25 -7.55 7.81
C MET A 116 15.20 -6.35 7.97
N TYR A 117 15.92 -6.01 6.91
CA TYR A 117 16.93 -4.95 6.93
C TYR A 117 16.94 -4.20 5.60
N ASN A 118 16.73 -2.89 5.67
CA ASN A 118 16.80 -1.99 4.53
C ASN A 118 18.19 -1.34 4.49
N TYR A 119 19.02 -1.74 3.53
CA TYR A 119 20.36 -1.19 3.35
C TYR A 119 20.36 0.26 2.84
N ASN A 120 19.29 0.71 2.17
CA ASN A 120 19.17 2.08 1.65
C ASN A 120 18.76 3.07 2.75
N LEU A 121 18.08 2.60 3.80
CA LEU A 121 17.62 3.40 4.94
C LEU A 121 18.14 2.81 6.27
N PRO A 122 19.46 2.78 6.51
CA PRO A 122 20.02 2.07 7.65
C PRO A 122 19.66 2.68 9.01
N GLN A 123 19.25 3.95 9.02
CA GLN A 123 19.16 4.78 10.23
C GLN A 123 17.93 4.51 11.11
N SER A 124 17.00 3.62 10.74
CA SER A 124 15.82 3.26 11.56
C SER A 124 15.18 1.94 11.15
N ASN A 125 15.98 0.87 11.00
CA ASN A 125 15.50 -0.42 10.52
C ASN A 125 14.33 -1.00 11.32
N LEU A 126 14.37 -0.93 12.65
CA LEU A 126 13.29 -1.47 13.48
C LEU A 126 11.96 -0.72 13.31
N GLN A 127 11.97 0.58 13.01
CA GLN A 127 10.75 1.31 12.69
C GLN A 127 10.09 0.74 11.43
N HIS A 128 10.89 0.50 10.41
CA HIS A 128 10.44 -0.09 9.15
C HIS A 128 9.93 -1.53 9.34
N VAL A 129 10.67 -2.37 10.08
CA VAL A 129 10.25 -3.74 10.41
C VAL A 129 8.91 -3.74 11.12
N MET A 130 8.72 -2.88 12.12
CA MET A 130 7.47 -2.80 12.88
C MET A 130 6.29 -2.36 12.00
N ALA A 131 6.49 -1.37 11.14
CA ALA A 131 5.46 -0.87 10.22
C ALA A 131 5.04 -1.95 9.21
N ILE A 132 6.00 -2.65 8.60
CA ILE A 132 5.73 -3.78 7.70
C ILE A 132 5.02 -4.91 8.43
N THR A 133 5.50 -5.28 9.62
CA THR A 133 4.90 -6.36 10.43
C THR A 133 3.45 -6.05 10.77
N PHE A 134 3.13 -4.79 11.06
CA PHE A 134 1.76 -4.34 11.26
C PHE A 134 0.89 -4.55 10.01
N LEU A 135 1.37 -4.17 8.82
CA LEU A 135 0.64 -4.38 7.57
C LEU A 135 0.47 -5.87 7.24
N LEU A 136 1.52 -6.68 7.34
CA LEU A 136 1.47 -8.14 7.13
C LEU A 136 0.42 -8.79 8.03
N THR A 137 0.44 -8.46 9.32
CA THR A 137 -0.51 -9.01 10.29
C THR A 137 -1.94 -8.55 10.00
N THR A 138 -2.12 -7.29 9.60
CA THR A 138 -3.42 -6.73 9.25
C THR A 138 -3.99 -7.42 8.02
N TYR A 139 -3.19 -7.57 6.96
CA TYR A 139 -3.63 -8.22 5.73
C TYR A 139 -3.95 -9.71 5.94
N ALA A 140 -3.12 -10.44 6.70
CA ALA A 140 -3.41 -11.83 7.06
C ALA A 140 -4.74 -11.98 7.81
N LYS A 141 -5.07 -11.03 8.70
CA LYS A 141 -6.38 -10.98 9.35
C LYS A 141 -7.51 -10.69 8.35
N THR A 142 -7.28 -9.80 7.39
CA THR A 142 -8.26 -9.48 6.34
C THR A 142 -8.59 -10.69 5.48
N ILE A 143 -7.59 -11.42 4.98
CA ILE A 143 -7.82 -12.67 4.20
C ILE A 143 -8.63 -13.67 5.02
N ARG A 144 -8.27 -13.85 6.30
CA ARG A 144 -9.01 -14.76 7.18
C ARG A 144 -10.46 -14.30 7.41
N GLY A 145 -10.68 -12.99 7.55
CA GLY A 145 -12.03 -12.42 7.64
C GLY A 145 -12.83 -12.65 6.37
N GLY A 146 -12.21 -12.45 5.21
CA GLY A 146 -12.81 -12.68 3.91
C GLY A 146 -13.16 -14.13 3.62
N THR A 147 -12.25 -15.06 3.92
CA THR A 147 -12.54 -16.50 3.81
C THR A 147 -13.70 -16.92 4.71
N ALA A 148 -13.79 -16.39 5.93
CA ALA A 148 -14.93 -16.62 6.80
C ALA A 148 -16.24 -16.04 6.22
N ALA A 149 -16.18 -14.85 5.61
CA ALA A 149 -17.33 -14.23 4.95
C ALA A 149 -17.80 -15.03 3.72
N ALA A 150 -16.87 -15.45 2.85
CA ALA A 150 -17.17 -16.28 1.67
C ALA A 150 -17.76 -17.64 2.05
N MET A 151 -17.22 -18.29 3.11
CA MET A 151 -17.79 -19.53 3.64
C MET A 151 -19.20 -19.35 4.20
N ALA A 152 -19.52 -18.17 4.75
CA ALA A 152 -20.88 -17.85 5.23
C ALA A 152 -21.87 -17.61 4.08
N ASP A 153 -21.40 -17.13 2.93
CA ASP A 153 -22.22 -16.85 1.74
C ASP A 153 -22.39 -18.07 0.81
N GLY A 154 -21.80 -19.22 1.16
CA GLY A 154 -21.93 -20.47 0.41
C GLY A 154 -21.01 -20.57 -0.82
N GLU A 155 -20.11 -19.60 -1.03
CA GLU A 155 -19.13 -19.62 -2.11
C GLU A 155 -17.86 -20.34 -1.62
N ARG A 156 -17.51 -21.45 -2.29
CA ARG A 156 -16.43 -22.34 -1.87
C ARG A 156 -15.08 -21.73 -2.22
N ALA A 157 -14.50 -20.93 -1.32
CA ALA A 157 -13.14 -20.40 -1.49
C ALA A 157 -12.10 -21.52 -1.42
N THR A 158 -11.49 -21.86 -2.56
CA THR A 158 -10.30 -22.74 -2.62
C THR A 158 -9.06 -21.90 -2.31
N VAL A 159 -8.71 -21.81 -1.03
CA VAL A 159 -7.33 -21.51 -0.62
C VAL A 159 -6.54 -22.81 -0.78
N TYR A 160 -5.30 -22.73 -1.26
CA TYR A 160 -4.33 -23.83 -1.46
C TYR A 160 -4.32 -24.48 -2.86
N ASP A 161 -3.60 -23.85 -3.80
CA ASP A 161 -2.77 -24.58 -4.77
C ASP A 161 -1.60 -23.70 -5.23
N SER A 162 -0.55 -23.52 -4.40
CA SER A 162 0.73 -22.88 -4.82
C SER A 162 1.89 -23.10 -3.83
N VAL A 163 1.88 -24.16 -3.01
CA VAL A 163 3.07 -24.54 -2.22
C VAL A 163 3.32 -26.03 -2.41
N GLU A 164 3.63 -26.42 -3.65
CA GLU A 164 4.49 -27.58 -3.88
C GLU A 164 5.93 -27.05 -3.97
N THR A 165 6.68 -27.24 -2.89
CA THR A 165 8.15 -27.15 -2.91
C THR A 165 8.71 -28.40 -3.59
N PRO A 166 9.54 -28.30 -4.66
CA PRO A 166 10.37 -29.42 -5.04
C PRO A 166 11.52 -29.56 -4.03
N VAL A 167 11.75 -30.80 -3.61
CA VAL A 167 12.88 -31.28 -2.81
C VAL A 167 14.21 -31.03 -3.51
#